data_AF-A0A6B3AMM6-F1
#
_entry.id   AF-A0A6B3AMM6-F1
#
_cell.length_a   1.000
_cell.length_b   1.000
_cell.length_c   1.000
_cell.angle_alpha   90.00
_cell.angle_beta   90.00
_cell.angle_gamma   90.00
#
_symmetry.space_group_name_H-M   'P 1'
#
loop_
_entity.id
_entity.type
_entity.pdbx_description
1 polymer ?
#
loop_
_entity_poly.entity_id
_entity_poly.type
_entity_poly.pdbx_seq_one_letter_code
_entity_poly.pdbx_strand_id
1 'polypeptide(L)'
;MPGHLPTVPELAGLPALHLAPLAPADAAALLDDATDGTVDPGVRTGLVTEADGNPALLLALAHRLSPAQLRGHRELPGPAADADVLTSVVGGHLTGLTPDHTDLLLTVAAALRATGEPDADADLVRRAVRDLHPRPARTASPFLAGTEGRLRF
;
A
#
# COMPACT_ATOMS: atom_id res chain seq x y z
N MET A 1 -14.70 -4.41 12.80
CA MET A 1 -14.26 -5.80 12.64
C MET A 1 -12.73 -5.79 12.57
N PRO A 2 -11.98 -6.38 13.51
CA PRO A 2 -10.53 -6.43 13.39
C PRO A 2 -10.12 -7.41 12.27
N GLY A 3 -8.93 -7.18 11.73
CA GLY A 3 -8.44 -7.67 10.43
C GLY A 3 -8.53 -9.17 10.17
N HIS A 4 -8.47 -9.50 8.89
CA HIS A 4 -8.42 -10.83 8.28
C HIS A 4 -7.19 -11.67 8.72
N LEU A 5 -7.04 -11.94 10.01
CA LEU A 5 -6.43 -13.19 10.43
C LEU A 5 -7.58 -14.15 10.60
N PRO A 6 -7.83 -15.06 9.66
CA PRO A 6 -8.78 -16.13 9.92
C PRO A 6 -8.16 -16.93 11.05
N THR A 7 -8.67 -16.76 12.27
CA THR A 7 -8.36 -17.63 13.40
C THR A 7 -9.10 -18.94 13.18
N VAL A 8 -8.80 -19.62 12.06
CA VAL A 8 -9.14 -21.02 11.87
C VAL A 8 -8.31 -21.76 12.91
N PRO A 9 -8.94 -22.44 13.89
CA PRO A 9 -8.22 -23.19 14.93
C PRO A 9 -7.19 -24.17 14.34
N GLU A 10 -7.44 -24.66 13.13
CA GLU A 10 -6.57 -25.57 12.38
C GLU A 10 -5.24 -24.92 11.94
N LEU A 11 -5.18 -23.60 11.83
CA LEU A 11 -3.95 -22.85 11.53
C LEU A 11 -3.28 -22.31 12.80
N ALA A 12 -3.88 -22.52 13.98
CA ALA A 12 -3.30 -22.07 15.25
C ALA A 12 -1.99 -22.81 15.54
N GLY A 13 -0.88 -22.06 15.61
CA GLY A 13 0.45 -22.60 15.89
C GLY A 13 1.34 -22.83 14.66
N LEU A 14 0.85 -22.58 13.45
CA LEU A 14 1.69 -22.55 12.25
C LEU A 14 2.44 -21.21 12.14
N PRO A 15 3.68 -21.21 11.62
CA PRO A 15 4.40 -19.98 11.36
C PRO A 15 3.68 -19.14 10.29
N ALA A 16 3.62 -17.83 10.51
CA ALA A 16 3.04 -16.91 9.54
C ALA A 16 3.93 -16.83 8.28
N LEU A 17 3.37 -17.21 7.13
CA LEU A 17 4.01 -16.99 5.83
C LEU A 17 3.82 -15.53 5.42
N HIS A 18 4.92 -14.80 5.28
CA HIS A 18 4.90 -13.43 4.80
C HIS A 18 4.99 -13.44 3.28
N LEU A 19 4.00 -12.84 2.62
CA LEU A 19 4.00 -12.69 1.17
C LEU A 19 4.82 -11.45 0.82
N ALA A 20 5.87 -11.65 0.01
CA ALA A 20 6.62 -10.55 -0.56
C ALA A 20 5.82 -9.86 -1.68
N PRO A 21 6.10 -8.59 -1.99
CA PRO A 21 5.60 -7.95 -3.20
C PRO A 21 5.95 -8.78 -4.44
N LEU A 22 5.08 -8.74 -5.46
CA LEU A 22 5.32 -9.43 -6.72
C LEU A 22 6.57 -8.87 -7.42
N ALA A 23 7.37 -9.77 -7.98
CA ALA A 23 8.44 -9.37 -8.88
C ALA A 23 7.82 -8.71 -10.14
N PRO A 24 8.52 -7.78 -10.81
CA PRO A 24 7.99 -7.10 -11.99
C PRO A 24 7.51 -8.05 -13.11
N ALA A 25 8.17 -9.20 -13.27
CA ALA A 25 7.77 -10.21 -14.25
C ALA A 25 6.44 -10.90 -13.86
N ASP A 26 6.25 -11.23 -12.58
CA ASP A 26 5.02 -11.85 -12.09
C ASP A 26 3.86 -10.85 -12.11
N ALA A 27 4.12 -9.58 -11.79
CA ALA A 27 3.15 -8.49 -11.93
C ALA A 27 2.71 -8.31 -13.39
N ALA A 28 3.65 -8.32 -14.34
CA ALA A 28 3.32 -8.25 -15.76
C ALA A 28 2.49 -9.47 -16.22
N ALA A 29 2.83 -10.68 -15.76
CA ALA A 29 2.07 -11.89 -16.06
C ALA A 29 0.65 -11.86 -15.49
N LEU A 30 0.48 -11.39 -14.25
CA LEU A 30 -0.83 -11.19 -13.63
C LEU A 30 -1.67 -10.18 -14.43
N LEU A 31 -1.06 -9.09 -14.88
CA LEU A 31 -1.75 -8.10 -15.69
C LEU A 31 -2.18 -8.66 -17.04
N ASP A 32 -1.32 -9.45 -17.70
CA ASP A 32 -1.65 -10.11 -18.96
C ASP A 32 -2.83 -11.08 -18.80
N ASP A 33 -2.83 -11.89 -17.75
CA ASP A 33 -3.93 -12.82 -17.44
C ASP A 33 -5.25 -12.08 -17.20
N ALA A 34 -5.21 -10.96 -16.47
CA ALA A 34 -6.40 -10.16 -16.18
C ALA A 34 -6.95 -9.35 -17.38
N THR A 35 -6.17 -9.19 -18.46
CA THR A 35 -6.49 -8.30 -19.59
C THR A 35 -6.43 -8.98 -20.96
N ASP A 36 -6.36 -10.31 -20.97
CA ASP A 36 -6.15 -11.14 -22.17
C ASP A 36 -4.91 -10.72 -23.00
N GLY A 37 -3.88 -10.17 -22.34
CA GLY A 37 -2.64 -9.71 -22.97
C GLY A 37 -2.79 -8.48 -23.89
N THR A 38 -3.91 -7.75 -23.81
CA THR A 38 -4.23 -6.67 -24.76
C THR A 38 -3.67 -5.29 -24.39
N VAL A 39 -2.84 -5.21 -23.34
CA VAL A 39 -2.31 -3.96 -22.80
C VAL A 39 -1.08 -3.50 -23.59
N ASP A 40 -1.09 -2.23 -23.99
CA ASP A 40 0.05 -1.56 -24.61
C ASP A 40 1.30 -1.66 -23.71
N PRO A 41 2.51 -1.94 -24.27
CA PRO A 41 3.72 -2.12 -23.46
C PRO A 41 4.08 -0.93 -22.56
N GLY A 42 3.81 0.30 -22.99
CA GLY A 42 4.06 1.51 -22.19
C GLY A 42 3.09 1.61 -21.02
N VAL A 43 1.81 1.35 -21.26
CA VAL A 43 0.78 1.30 -20.22
C VAL A 43 1.06 0.18 -19.22
N ARG A 44 1.44 -1.00 -19.70
CA ARG A 44 1.85 -2.15 -18.87
C ARG A 44 2.99 -1.78 -17.92
N THR A 45 4.06 -1.18 -18.47
CA THR A 45 5.23 -0.79 -17.67
C THR A 45 4.82 0.23 -16.61
N GLY A 46 4.03 1.24 -16.98
CA GLY A 46 3.52 2.25 -16.05
C GLY A 46 2.68 1.65 -14.92
N LEU A 47 1.77 0.71 -15.23
CA LEU A 47 0.94 0.04 -14.24
C LEU A 47 1.76 -0.84 -13.28
N VAL A 48 2.73 -1.60 -13.79
CA VAL A 48 3.62 -2.43 -12.96
C VAL A 48 4.47 -1.58 -12.04
N THR A 49 5.01 -0.47 -12.54
CA THR A 49 5.78 0.48 -11.73
C THR A 49 4.91 1.14 -10.67
N GLU A 50 3.72 1.63 -11.02
CA GLU A 50 2.80 2.29 -10.08
C GLU A 50 2.33 1.33 -8.97
N ALA A 51 2.08 0.07 -9.32
CA ALA A 51 1.61 -0.92 -8.36
C ALA A 51 2.68 -1.36 -7.35
N ASP A 52 3.97 -1.16 -7.66
CA ASP A 52 5.12 -1.56 -6.83
C ASP A 52 4.99 -2.98 -6.24
N GLY A 53 4.59 -3.93 -7.10
CA GLY A 53 4.41 -5.34 -6.73
C GLY A 53 3.16 -5.65 -5.89
N ASN A 54 2.26 -4.68 -5.66
CA ASN A 54 0.98 -4.90 -5.00
C ASN A 54 -0.07 -5.43 -5.99
N PRO A 55 -0.47 -6.72 -5.92
CA PRO A 55 -1.41 -7.30 -6.88
C PRO A 55 -2.80 -6.67 -6.80
N ALA A 56 -3.27 -6.30 -5.60
CA ALA A 56 -4.59 -5.70 -5.43
C ALA A 56 -4.64 -4.30 -6.06
N LEU A 57 -3.57 -3.51 -5.90
CA LEU A 57 -3.44 -2.21 -6.54
C LEU A 57 -3.33 -2.34 -8.07
N LEU A 58 -2.50 -3.27 -8.55
CA LEU A 58 -2.33 -3.51 -10.00
C LEU A 58 -3.67 -3.82 -10.68
N LEU A 59 -4.44 -4.74 -10.08
CA LEU A 59 -5.75 -5.09 -10.60
C LEU A 59 -6.72 -3.91 -10.50
N ALA A 60 -6.76 -3.18 -9.38
CA ALA A 60 -7.64 -2.02 -9.24
C ALA A 60 -7.34 -0.93 -10.29
N LEU A 61 -6.06 -0.67 -10.58
CA LEU A 61 -5.64 0.25 -11.63
C LEU A 61 -6.11 -0.23 -13.01
N ALA A 62 -5.87 -1.50 -13.34
CA ALA A 62 -6.29 -2.08 -14.62
C ALA A 62 -7.80 -2.00 -14.84
N HIS A 63 -8.61 -2.32 -13.81
CA HIS A 63 -10.07 -2.29 -13.88
C HIS A 63 -10.64 -0.87 -14.05
N ARG A 64 -9.91 0.18 -13.64
CA ARG A 64 -10.35 1.57 -13.81
C ARG A 64 -10.12 2.10 -15.23
N LEU A 65 -9.21 1.49 -15.98
CA LEU A 65 -8.87 1.95 -17.33
C LEU A 65 -9.87 1.44 -18.36
N SER A 66 -10.28 2.33 -19.27
CA SER A 66 -11.05 1.92 -20.43
C SER A 66 -10.20 1.07 -21.40
N PRO A 67 -10.82 0.23 -22.25
CA PRO A 67 -10.08 -0.54 -23.25
C PRO A 67 -9.22 0.32 -24.18
N ALA A 68 -9.66 1.54 -24.49
CA ALA A 68 -8.87 2.49 -25.30
C ALA A 68 -7.61 2.97 -24.56
N GLN A 69 -7.67 3.14 -23.24
CA GLN A 69 -6.53 3.51 -22.42
C GLN A 69 -5.57 2.34 -22.23
N LEU A 70 -6.08 1.13 -21.99
CA LEU A 70 -5.24 -0.08 -21.89
C LEU A 70 -4.45 -0.32 -23.17
N ARG A 71 -5.04 -0.03 -24.34
CA ARG A 71 -4.38 -0.14 -25.65
C ARG A 71 -3.54 1.09 -26.03
N GLY A 72 -3.38 2.08 -25.14
CA GLY A 72 -2.60 3.29 -25.40
C GLY A 72 -3.22 4.23 -26.44
N HIS A 73 -4.48 4.02 -26.84
CA HIS A 73 -5.20 4.89 -27.80
C HIS A 73 -5.79 6.14 -27.14
N ARG A 74 -5.75 6.22 -25.81
CA ARG A 74 -6.21 7.37 -25.02
C ARG A 74 -5.26 7.58 -23.85
N GLU A 75 -5.08 8.85 -23.49
CA GLU A 75 -4.27 9.24 -22.34
C GLU A 75 -4.78 8.60 -21.04
N LEU A 76 -3.81 8.19 -20.21
CA LEU A 76 -4.07 7.65 -18.89
C LEU A 76 -4.59 8.76 -17.96
N PRO A 77 -5.52 8.43 -17.05
CA PRO A 77 -5.92 9.36 -16.01
C PRO A 77 -4.72 9.66 -15.10
N GLY A 78 -4.47 10.93 -14.84
CA GLY A 78 -3.47 11.36 -13.87
C GLY A 78 -4.13 11.79 -12.56
N PRO A 79 -3.64 11.35 -11.38
CA PRO A 79 -2.64 10.29 -11.15
C PRO A 79 -3.18 8.89 -11.43
N ALA A 80 -2.28 7.93 -11.66
CA ALA A 80 -2.66 6.54 -11.90
C ALA A 80 -3.32 5.94 -10.65
N ALA A 81 -2.68 5.95 -9.48
CA ALA A 81 -3.30 5.62 -8.20
C ALA A 81 -3.90 6.87 -7.53
N ASP A 82 -5.12 7.24 -7.91
CA ASP A 82 -5.86 8.31 -7.23
C ASP A 82 -6.43 7.85 -5.87
N ALA A 83 -6.93 8.82 -5.10
CA ALA A 83 -7.48 8.56 -3.77
C ALA A 83 -8.62 7.54 -3.78
N ASP A 84 -9.43 7.52 -4.84
CA ASP A 84 -10.55 6.59 -4.97
C ASP A 84 -10.05 5.16 -5.17
N VAL A 85 -9.04 4.94 -6.03
CA VAL A 85 -8.42 3.62 -6.18
C VAL A 85 -7.74 3.17 -4.91
N LEU A 86 -6.95 4.04 -4.28
CA LEU A 86 -6.29 3.69 -3.03
C LEU A 86 -7.31 3.33 -1.95
N THR A 87 -8.39 4.09 -1.83
CA THR A 87 -9.48 3.80 -0.89
C THR A 87 -10.18 2.48 -1.21
N SER A 88 -10.36 2.14 -2.49
CA SER A 88 -10.95 0.85 -2.87
C SER A 88 -10.12 -0.35 -2.42
N VAL A 89 -8.79 -0.22 -2.39
CA VAL A 89 -7.85 -1.28 -2.02
C VAL A 89 -7.61 -1.33 -0.51
N VAL A 90 -7.34 -0.20 0.13
CA VAL A 90 -6.94 -0.16 1.55
C VAL A 90 -8.03 0.33 2.50
N GLY A 91 -9.10 0.95 2.00
CA GLY A 91 -10.10 1.63 2.84
C GLY A 91 -10.75 0.73 3.90
N GLY A 92 -11.08 -0.52 3.53
CA GLY A 92 -11.61 -1.49 4.48
C GLY A 92 -10.66 -1.81 5.64
N HIS A 93 -9.35 -1.82 5.39
CA HIS A 93 -8.30 -2.10 6.37
C HIS A 93 -8.11 -0.95 7.37
N LEU A 94 -8.50 0.28 6.99
CA LEU A 94 -8.37 1.46 7.84
C LEU A 94 -9.52 1.62 8.85
N THR A 95 -10.65 0.94 8.65
CA THR A 95 -11.87 1.07 9.49
C THR A 95 -11.73 0.57 10.94
N GLY A 96 -10.59 -0.04 11.30
CA GLY A 96 -10.31 -0.55 12.64
C GLY A 96 -9.12 0.10 13.34
N LEU A 97 -8.57 1.18 12.80
CA LEU A 97 -7.41 1.85 13.38
C LEU A 97 -7.76 2.54 14.69
N THR A 98 -6.89 2.41 15.68
CA THR A 98 -6.96 3.25 16.89
C THR A 98 -6.55 4.68 16.53
N PRO A 99 -6.98 5.69 17.30
CA PRO A 99 -6.50 7.06 17.13
C PRO A 99 -4.97 7.14 17.15
N ASP A 100 -4.32 6.47 18.11
CA ASP A 100 -2.86 6.41 18.22
C ASP A 100 -2.18 5.85 16.95
N HIS A 101 -2.75 4.80 16.34
CA HIS A 101 -2.23 4.27 15.07
C HIS A 101 -2.43 5.25 13.92
N THR A 102 -3.56 5.94 13.89
CA THR A 102 -3.87 6.94 12.86
C THR A 102 -2.90 8.13 12.95
N ASP A 103 -2.67 8.65 14.15
CA ASP A 103 -1.76 9.78 14.40
C ASP A 103 -0.32 9.40 14.05
N LEU A 104 0.10 8.18 14.37
CA LEU A 104 1.41 7.66 13.97
C LEU A 104 1.55 7.60 12.45
N LEU A 105 0.57 7.03 11.73
CA LEU A 105 0.59 6.93 10.27
C LEU A 105 0.59 8.31 9.60
N LEU A 106 -0.24 9.23 10.08
CA LEU A 106 -0.29 10.60 9.56
C LEU A 106 1.00 11.37 9.84
N THR A 107 1.64 11.15 10.99
CA THR A 107 2.92 11.79 11.32
C THR A 107 4.05 11.28 10.43
N VAL A 108 4.09 9.96 10.17
CA VAL A 108 5.04 9.38 9.19
C VAL A 108 4.79 9.97 7.80
N ALA A 109 3.54 9.98 7.32
CA ALA A 109 3.19 10.57 6.02
C ALA A 109 3.61 12.04 5.91
N ALA A 110 3.36 12.84 6.96
CA ALA A 110 3.75 14.23 7.01
C ALA A 110 5.28 14.41 6.98
N ALA A 111 6.02 13.56 7.70
CA ALA A 111 7.48 13.57 7.70
C ALA A 111 8.05 13.27 6.31
N LEU A 112 7.63 12.15 5.68
CA LEU A 112 8.07 11.76 4.33
C LEU A 112 7.74 12.84 3.30
N ARG A 113 6.53 13.44 3.38
CA ARG A 113 6.14 14.54 2.48
C ARG A 113 6.99 15.80 2.68
N ALA A 114 7.39 16.10 3.91
CA ALA A 114 8.17 17.30 4.22
C ALA A 114 9.64 17.15 3.81
N THR A 115 10.20 15.94 3.93
CA THR A 115 11.62 15.68 3.62
C THR A 115 11.83 15.24 2.16
N GLY A 116 10.83 14.61 1.54
CA GLY A 116 10.99 13.93 0.25
C GLY A 116 11.77 12.61 0.35
N GLU A 117 12.10 12.17 1.55
CA GLU A 117 12.85 10.94 1.81
C GLU A 117 11.92 9.72 1.81
N PRO A 118 12.43 8.53 1.46
CA PRO A 118 11.64 7.29 1.46
C PRO A 118 11.35 6.74 2.86
N ASP A 119 12.00 7.29 3.90
CA ASP A 119 11.82 6.89 5.29
C ASP A 119 11.93 8.07 6.27
N ALA A 120 11.46 7.84 7.49
CA ALA A 120 11.58 8.75 8.61
C ALA A 120 12.27 8.09 9.81
N ASP A 121 12.98 8.86 10.61
CA ASP A 121 13.54 8.40 11.88
C ASP A 121 12.40 8.05 12.87
N ALA A 122 12.41 6.80 13.35
CA ALA A 122 11.35 6.27 14.20
C ALA A 122 11.25 6.98 15.55
N ASP A 123 12.39 7.36 16.14
CA ASP A 123 12.39 8.04 17.43
C ASP A 123 11.95 9.49 17.29
N LEU A 124 12.30 10.15 16.18
CA LEU A 124 11.79 11.48 15.85
C LEU A 124 10.28 11.47 15.68
N VAL A 125 9.74 10.51 14.91
CA VAL A 125 8.30 10.36 14.70
C VAL A 125 7.59 10.09 16.02
N ARG A 126 8.10 9.15 16.85
CA ARG A 126 7.49 8.85 18.16
C ARG A 126 7.52 10.04 19.11
N ARG A 127 8.58 10.87 19.07
CA ARG A 127 8.63 12.13 19.83
C ARG A 127 7.57 13.11 19.33
N ALA A 128 7.47 13.32 18.02
CA ALA A 128 6.47 14.20 17.43
C ALA A 128 5.02 13.77 17.77
N VAL A 129 4.71 12.48 17.69
CA VAL A 129 3.39 11.94 18.08
C VAL A 129 3.10 12.20 19.57
N ARG A 130 4.10 12.06 20.45
CA ARG A 130 3.95 12.35 21.89
C ARG A 130 3.73 13.84 22.17
N ASP A 131 4.37 14.71 21.40
CA ASP A 131 4.19 16.16 21.53
C ASP A 131 2.80 16.59 21.04
N LEU A 132 2.28 15.94 19.99
CA LEU A 132 0.89 16.11 19.52
C LEU A 132 -0.14 15.54 20.51
N HIS A 133 0.19 14.40 21.15
CA HIS A 133 -0.69 13.69 22.08
C HIS A 133 0.07 13.25 23.34
N PRO A 134 -0.09 13.95 24.49
CA PRO A 134 0.65 13.66 25.73
C PRO A 134 0.36 12.29 26.38
N ARG A 135 -0.49 11.44 25.79
CA ARG A 135 -0.72 10.08 26.24
C ARG A 135 0.31 9.13 25.62
N PRO A 136 0.74 8.08 26.32
CA PRO A 136 1.72 7.14 25.78
C PRO A 136 1.08 6.28 24.68
N ALA A 137 1.20 6.72 23.43
CA ALA A 137 0.97 5.86 22.27
C ALA A 137 2.00 4.73 22.31
N ARG A 138 1.55 3.52 22.64
CA ARG A 138 2.42 2.36 22.80
C ARG A 138 1.92 1.23 21.91
N THR A 139 2.06 1.40 20.61
CA THR A 139 1.75 0.32 19.66
C THR A 139 2.64 0.39 18.43
N ALA A 140 3.16 -0.77 18.05
CA ALA A 140 3.60 -1.00 16.69
C ALA A 140 2.36 -0.93 15.78
N SER A 141 2.47 -0.22 14.66
CA SER A 141 1.47 -0.31 13.59
C SER A 141 1.81 -1.49 12.70
N PRO A 142 0.85 -2.34 12.31
CA PRO A 142 1.09 -3.38 11.32
C PRO A 142 1.36 -2.80 9.92
N PHE A 143 1.11 -1.51 9.71
CA PHE A 143 1.27 -0.81 8.44
C PHE A 143 2.59 -0.04 8.30
N LEU A 144 3.50 -0.18 9.27
CA LEU A 144 4.81 0.47 9.20
C LEU A 144 5.90 -0.60 9.32
N ALA A 145 6.75 -0.67 8.31
CA ALA A 145 7.97 -1.45 8.40
C ALA A 145 9.00 -0.68 9.21
N GLY A 146 9.49 -1.32 10.28
CA GLY A 146 10.59 -0.80 11.11
C GLY A 146 11.86 -1.60 10.90
N THR A 147 12.80 -1.09 10.10
CA THR A 147 14.15 -1.66 9.97
C THR A 147 15.17 -0.65 10.48
N GLU A 148 16.03 -1.05 11.41
CA GLU A 148 17.14 -0.22 11.93
C GLU A 148 16.74 1.19 12.43
N GLY A 149 15.54 1.32 13.01
CA GLY A 149 15.06 2.61 13.54
C GLY A 149 14.52 3.57 12.49
N ARG A 150 14.30 3.13 11.25
CA ARG A 150 13.58 3.88 10.22
C ARG A 150 12.15 3.38 10.07
N LEU A 151 11.22 4.30 9.80
CA LEU A 151 9.83 4.04 9.49
C LEU A 151 9.55 4.39 8.03
N ARG A 152 8.95 3.44 7.33
CA ARG A 152 8.37 3.63 6.00
C ARG A 152 7.02 2.93 5.94
N PHE A 153 6.23 3.28 4.95
CA PHE A 153 5.03 2.54 4.57
C PHE A 153 5.42 1.19 3.96
#